data_AF-A0A1B2EV71-F1
#
_entry.id   AF-A0A1B2EV71-F1
#
_cell.length_a   1.000
_cell.length_b   1.000
_cell.length_c   1.000
_cell.angle_alpha   90.00
_cell.angle_beta   90.00
_cell.angle_gamma   90.00
#
_symmetry.space_group_name_H-M   'P 1'
#
loop_
_entity.id
_entity.type
_entity.pdbx_description
1 polymer ?
#
loop_
_entity_poly.entity_id
_entity_poly.type
_entity_poly.pdbx_seq_one_letter_code
_entity_poly.pdbx_strand_id
1 'polypeptide(L)'
;MAVTIVVFLILGSVLEGLPAIVLMAPLMFPIATSLGINDVHYAMILVTAMNIGLMAPPIGMGFYLACKIGNVPPDEAIGAVWPYLVALLVGLIIIALVPWISIGFL
;
A
#
# COMPACT_ATOMS: atom_id res chain seq x y z
N MET A 1 1.92 12.40 -4.65
CA MET A 1 1.84 11.67 -3.37
C MET A 1 0.45 11.10 -3.13
N ALA A 2 -0.59 11.91 -2.86
CA ALA A 2 -1.94 11.40 -2.61
C ALA A 2 -2.53 10.59 -3.78
N VAL A 3 -2.34 11.06 -5.03
CA VAL A 3 -2.78 10.33 -6.23
C VAL A 3 -2.11 8.96 -6.33
N THR A 4 -0.78 8.89 -6.13
CA THR A 4 -0.03 7.63 -6.08
C THR A 4 -0.60 6.70 -5.02
N ILE A 5 -0.82 7.20 -3.80
CA ILE A 5 -1.37 6.39 -2.71
C ILE A 5 -2.70 5.77 -3.13
N VAL A 6 -3.65 6.57 -3.62
CA VAL A 6 -4.98 6.07 -4.02
C VAL A 6 -4.88 5.05 -5.15
N VAL A 7 -4.08 5.34 -6.18
CA VAL A 7 -3.88 4.44 -7.32
C VAL A 7 -3.32 3.09 -6.86
N PHE A 8 -2.32 3.09 -6.00
CA PHE A 8 -1.69 1.86 -5.52
C PHE A 8 -2.51 1.11 -4.47
N LEU A 9 -3.35 1.80 -3.71
CA LEU A 9 -4.29 1.17 -2.77
C LEU A 9 -5.39 0.43 -3.54
N ILE A 10 -5.87 1.00 -4.66
CA ILE A 10 -6.82 0.33 -5.55
C ILE A 10 -6.13 -0.80 -6.32
N LEU A 11 -4.97 -0.54 -6.94
CA LEU A 11 -4.24 -1.55 -7.69
C LEU A 11 -3.82 -2.72 -6.81
N GLY A 12 -3.37 -2.47 -5.58
CA GLY A 12 -2.99 -3.51 -4.62
C GLY A 12 -4.16 -4.40 -4.19
N SER A 13 -5.40 -3.91 -4.29
CA SER A 13 -6.57 -4.75 -4.04
C SER A 13 -6.87 -5.73 -5.17
N VAL A 14 -6.50 -5.41 -6.42
CA VAL A 14 -6.81 -6.21 -7.62
C VAL A 14 -5.63 -7.05 -8.09
N LEU A 15 -4.41 -6.51 -7.97
CA LEU A 15 -3.18 -7.12 -8.44
C LEU A 15 -2.34 -7.58 -7.25
N GLU A 16 -1.63 -8.68 -7.43
CA GLU A 16 -0.61 -9.12 -6.49
C GLU A 16 0.53 -8.09 -6.40
N GLY A 17 1.20 -8.03 -5.24
CA GLY A 17 2.16 -6.99 -4.87
C GLY A 17 3.23 -6.71 -5.94
N LEU A 18 3.85 -7.79 -6.41
CA LEU A 18 4.94 -7.75 -7.36
C LEU A 18 4.56 -7.23 -8.76
N PRO A 19 3.55 -7.78 -9.45
CA PRO A 19 3.23 -7.35 -10.82
C PRO A 19 2.83 -5.87 -10.93
N ALA A 20 2.10 -5.34 -9.95
CA ALA A 20 1.73 -3.92 -9.96
C ALA A 20 2.94 -2.99 -9.82
N ILE A 21 3.88 -3.33 -8.92
CA ILE A 21 5.10 -2.55 -8.73
C ILE A 21 5.97 -2.61 -9.98
N VAL A 22 6.17 -3.80 -10.58
CA VAL A 22 6.99 -3.95 -11.78
C VAL A 22 6.42 -3.14 -12.97
N LEU A 23 5.10 -3.08 -13.11
CA LEU A 23 4.43 -2.29 -14.15
C LEU A 23 4.47 -0.79 -13.87
N MET A 24 4.14 -0.37 -12.65
CA MET A 24 3.91 1.04 -12.34
C MET A 24 5.15 1.78 -11.83
N ALA A 25 6.14 1.10 -11.24
CA ALA A 25 7.37 1.74 -10.79
C ALA A 25 8.08 2.52 -11.92
N PRO A 26 8.35 1.96 -13.12
CA PRO A 26 9.03 2.72 -14.18
C PRO A 26 8.22 3.92 -14.70
N LEU A 27 6.89 3.90 -14.56
CA LEU A 27 6.02 5.03 -14.91
C LEU A 27 6.01 6.11 -13.81
N MET A 28 6.02 5.70 -12.55
CA MET A 28 5.77 6.55 -11.40
C MET A 28 7.04 7.19 -10.83
N PHE A 29 8.18 6.51 -10.91
CA PHE A 29 9.49 7.04 -10.51
C PHE A 29 9.86 8.34 -11.26
N PRO A 30 9.86 8.41 -12.61
CA PRO A 30 10.26 9.63 -13.31
C PRO A 30 9.35 10.82 -12.96
N ILE A 31 8.06 10.57 -12.69
CA ILE A 31 7.13 11.60 -12.23
C ILE A 31 7.51 12.09 -10.83
N ALA A 32 7.85 11.18 -9.91
CA ALA A 32 8.28 11.56 -8.55
C ALA A 32 9.60 12.33 -8.55
N THR A 33 10.58 11.89 -9.34
CA THR A 33 11.87 12.58 -9.51
C THR A 33 11.68 13.97 -10.11
N SER A 34 10.74 14.13 -11.07
CA SER A 34 10.41 15.45 -11.65
C SER A 34 9.78 16.42 -10.65
N LEU A 35 9.14 15.89 -9.60
CA LEU A 35 8.53 16.65 -8.50
C LEU A 35 9.53 16.92 -7.35
N GLY A 36 10.80 16.51 -7.49
CA GLY A 36 11.83 16.70 -6.48
C GLY A 36 11.69 15.79 -5.25
N ILE A 37 10.91 14.71 -5.36
CA ILE A 37 10.73 13.73 -4.27
C ILE A 37 11.91 12.75 -4.29
N ASN A 38 12.42 12.39 -3.11
CA ASN A 38 13.46 11.36 -2.99
C ASN A 38 12.92 9.97 -3.38
N ASP A 39 13.66 9.28 -4.23
CA ASP A 39 13.29 7.97 -4.79
C ASP A 39 13.02 6.90 -3.71
N VAL A 40 13.80 6.88 -2.63
CA VAL A 40 13.65 5.91 -1.52
C VAL A 40 12.37 6.18 -0.75
N HIS A 41 12.10 7.45 -0.45
CA HIS A 41 10.88 7.85 0.22
C HIS A 41 9.64 7.51 -0.62
N TYR A 42 9.72 7.74 -1.92
CA TYR A 42 8.65 7.41 -2.85
C TYR A 42 8.39 5.90 -2.93
N ALA A 43 9.46 5.10 -3.02
CA ALA A 43 9.38 3.64 -3.02
C ALA A 43 8.73 3.08 -1.75
N MET A 44 9.05 3.65 -0.58
CA MET A 44 8.44 3.26 0.70
C MET A 44 6.92 3.47 0.68
N ILE A 45 6.48 4.67 0.28
CA ILE A 45 5.04 4.99 0.20
C ILE A 45 4.32 4.06 -0.79
N LEU A 46 4.95 3.78 -1.93
CA LEU A 46 4.47 2.85 -2.94
C LEU A 46 4.21 1.45 -2.37
N VAL A 47 5.23 0.85 -1.76
CA VAL A 47 5.18 -0.52 -1.23
C VAL A 47 4.22 -0.62 -0.04
N THR A 48 4.16 0.41 0.81
CA THR A 48 3.23 0.46 1.94
C THR A 48 1.77 0.62 1.46
N ALA A 49 1.50 1.54 0.53
CA ALA A 49 0.15 1.72 -0.03
C ALA A 49 -0.35 0.45 -0.74
N MET A 50 0.54 -0.24 -1.45
CA MET A 50 0.28 -1.54 -2.07
C MET A 50 -0.12 -2.61 -1.06
N ASN A 51 0.66 -2.76 0.02
CA ASN A 51 0.35 -3.73 1.08
C ASN A 51 -1.00 -3.46 1.73
N ILE A 52 -1.34 -2.19 1.94
CA ILE A 52 -2.64 -1.79 2.49
C ILE A 52 -3.76 -2.18 1.52
N GLY A 53 -3.59 -1.90 0.22
CA GLY A 53 -4.54 -2.30 -0.82
C GLY A 53 -4.79 -3.81 -0.85
N LEU A 54 -3.73 -4.60 -0.69
CA LEU A 54 -3.80 -6.07 -0.69
C LEU A 54 -4.62 -6.65 0.47
N MET A 55 -4.67 -5.92 1.60
CA MET A 55 -5.42 -6.28 2.79
C MET A 55 -6.80 -5.63 2.87
N ALA A 56 -7.10 -4.64 2.03
CA ALA A 56 -8.36 -3.88 2.08
C ALA A 56 -9.54 -4.72 1.52
N PRO A 57 -10.64 -4.89 2.28
CA PRO A 57 -11.87 -5.52 1.81
C PRO A 57 -12.64 -4.57 0.88
N PRO A 58 -12.38 -4.68 -0.42
CA PRO A 58 -13.46 -5.05 -1.36
C PRO A 58 -13.03 -6.09 -2.43
N ILE A 59 -11.73 -6.18 -2.73
CA ILE A 59 -11.14 -7.13 -3.70
C ILE A 59 -9.82 -7.73 -3.14
N GLY A 60 -9.31 -7.23 -1.99
CA GLY A 60 -8.00 -7.55 -1.43
C GLY A 60 -7.68 -9.04 -1.39
N MET A 61 -7.00 -9.52 -2.42
CA MET A 61 -6.74 -10.96 -2.59
C MET A 61 -5.91 -11.54 -1.45
N GLY A 62 -5.05 -10.74 -0.82
CA GLY A 62 -4.27 -11.17 0.35
C GLY A 62 -5.14 -11.43 1.57
N PHE A 63 -6.16 -10.61 1.80
CA PHE A 63 -7.13 -10.82 2.88
C PHE A 63 -7.94 -12.11 2.67
N TYR A 64 -8.45 -12.33 1.46
CA TYR A 64 -9.19 -13.56 1.14
C TYR A 64 -8.31 -14.81 1.19
N LEU A 65 -7.05 -14.71 0.76
CA LEU A 65 -6.07 -15.80 0.87
C LEU A 65 -5.79 -16.15 2.34
N ALA A 66 -5.61 -15.13 3.20
CA ALA A 66 -5.40 -15.33 4.63
C ALA A 66 -6.63 -16.00 5.30
N CYS A 67 -7.85 -15.58 4.96
CA CYS A 67 -9.08 -16.21 5.43
C CYS A 67 -9.17 -17.69 5.00
N LYS A 68 -8.79 -17.98 3.75
CA LYS A 68 -8.76 -19.34 3.21
C LYS A 68 -7.75 -20.24 3.93
N ILE A 69 -6.57 -19.72 4.24
CA ILE A 69 -5.54 -20.44 5.00
C ILE A 69 -6.00 -20.64 6.46
N GLY A 70 -6.64 -19.64 7.05
CA GLY A 70 -7.14 -19.67 8.42
C GLY A 70 -8.44 -20.46 8.62
N ASN A 71 -9.09 -20.94 7.56
CA ASN A 71 -10.43 -21.54 7.59
C ASN A 71 -11.48 -20.66 8.31
N VAL A 72 -11.41 -19.34 8.10
CA VAL A 72 -12.38 -18.37 8.66
C VAL A 72 -13.23 -17.80 7.52
N PRO A 73 -14.57 -17.70 7.69
CA PRO A 73 -15.41 -17.06 6.70
C PRO A 73 -15.04 -15.56 6.56
N PRO A 74 -14.84 -15.05 5.33
CA PRO A 74 -14.47 -13.65 5.11
C PRO A 74 -15.44 -12.65 5.73
N ASP A 75 -16.73 -12.98 5.75
CA ASP A 75 -17.79 -12.12 6.31
C ASP A 75 -17.61 -11.86 7.82
N GLU A 76 -17.06 -12.82 8.56
CA GLU A 76 -16.74 -12.63 9.99
C GLU A 76 -15.42 -11.89 10.18
N ALA A 77 -14.44 -12.15 9.32
CA ALA A 77 -13.12 -11.53 9.39
C ALA A 77 -13.11 -10.06 8.93
N ILE A 78 -14.07 -9.65 8.08
CA ILE A 78 -14.09 -8.31 7.47
C ILE A 78 -14.23 -7.20 8.52
N GLY A 79 -14.99 -7.44 9.58
CA GLY A 79 -15.15 -6.50 10.69
C GLY A 79 -13.91 -6.40 11.55
N ALA A 80 -13.15 -7.50 11.68
CA ALA A 80 -11.93 -7.56 12.48
C ALA A 80 -10.73 -6.90 11.79
N VAL A 81 -10.72 -6.84 10.45
CA VAL A 81 -9.58 -6.28 9.70
C VAL A 81 -9.59 -4.74 9.66
N TRP A 82 -10.74 -4.11 9.91
CA TRP A 82 -10.89 -2.65 9.87
C TRP A 82 -9.92 -1.89 10.81
N PRO A 83 -9.78 -2.23 12.10
CA PRO A 83 -8.81 -1.57 12.98
C PRO A 83 -7.36 -1.74 12.49
N TYR A 84 -7.04 -2.89 11.89
CA TYR A 84 -5.72 -3.12 11.29
C TYR A 84 -5.47 -2.20 10.08
N LEU A 85 -6.44 -2.07 9.18
CA LEU A 85 -6.34 -1.16 8.03
C LEU A 85 -6.22 0.30 8.43
N VAL A 86 -6.97 0.72 9.44
CA VAL A 86 -6.87 2.09 9.98
C VAL A 86 -5.47 2.33 10.53
N ALA A 87 -4.90 1.38 11.28
CA ALA A 87 -3.54 1.50 11.79
C ALA A 87 -2.51 1.63 10.66
N LEU A 88 -2.63 0.83 9.60
CA LEU A 88 -1.74 0.93 8.45
C LEU A 88 -1.90 2.24 7.66
N LEU A 89 -3.14 2.71 7.48
CA LEU A 89 -3.43 4.00 6.83
C LEU A 89 -2.82 5.16 7.61
N VAL A 90 -2.93 5.15 8.95
CA VAL A 90 -2.29 6.14 9.81
C VAL A 90 -0.77 6.09 9.64
N GLY A 91 -0.17 4.89 9.65
CA GLY A 91 1.25 4.71 9.39
C GLY A 91 1.69 5.27 8.03
N LEU A 92 0.91 5.02 6.97
CA LEU A 92 1.16 5.54 5.63
C LEU A 92 1.11 7.07 5.58
N ILE A 93 0.12 7.68 6.25
CA ILE A 93 0.00 9.14 6.33
C ILE A 93 1.20 9.73 7.08
N ILE A 94 1.61 9.11 8.19
CA ILE A 94 2.79 9.55 8.96
C ILE A 94 4.04 9.49 8.09
N ILE A 95 4.26 8.39 7.35
CA ILE A 95 5.38 8.28 6.42
C ILE A 95 5.29 9.39 5.37
N ALA A 96 4.14 9.54 4.70
CA ALA A 96 3.96 10.53 3.63
C ALA A 96 4.13 11.99 4.08
N LEU A 97 3.82 12.31 5.35
CA LEU A 97 3.97 13.66 5.91
C LEU A 97 5.35 13.92 6.51
N VAL A 98 6.05 12.87 6.96
CA VAL A 98 7.36 12.97 7.62
C VAL A 98 8.41 12.24 6.78
N PRO A 99 8.93 12.87 5.72
CA PRO A 99 9.98 12.28 4.88
C PRO A 99 11.25 11.91 5.67
N TRP A 100 11.50 12.54 6.82
CA TRP A 100 12.61 12.18 7.71
C TRP A 100 12.58 10.71 8.19
N ILE A 101 11.40 10.08 8.29
CA ILE A 101 11.31 8.66 8.68
C ILE A 101 11.92 7.75 7.60
N SER A 102 11.85 8.14 6.33
CA SER A 102 12.41 7.36 5.22
C SER A 102 13.81 7.80 4.81
N ILE A 103 14.15 9.08 4.99
CA ILE A 103 15.40 9.66 4.46
C ILE A 103 16.39 9.98 5.59
N GLY A 104 15.97 10.03 6.86
CA GLY A 104 16.83 10.43 7.98
C GLY A 104 17.97 9.44 8.32
N PHE A 105 17.96 8.24 7.73
CA PHE A 105 19.02 7.24 7.86
C PHE A 105 19.95 7.16 6.63
N LEU A 106 19.75 8.03 5.62
CA LEU A 106 20.54 8.19 4.40
C LEU A 106 21.34 9.49 4.45
#